data_AF-D1VVI9-F1
#
_entry.id   AF-D1VVI9-F1
#
_cell.length_a   1.000
_cell.length_b   1.000
_cell.length_c   1.000
_cell.angle_alpha   90.00
_cell.angle_beta   90.00
_cell.angle_gamma   90.00
#
_symmetry.space_group_name_H-M   'P 1'
#
loop_
_entity.id
_entity.type
_entity.pdbx_description
1 polymer ?
#
loop_
_entity_poly.entity_id
_entity_poly.type
_entity_poly.pdbx_seq_one_letter_code
_entity_poly.pdbx_strand_id
1 'polypeptide(L)'
;MEYLLKRIAYLKGLADGYDLDSESKEGKILSELIDVISDMVDEFKEANEEMEDYLDMVDEDLSNLEDYVYDDEDYDLYDDDEDFDIDDYDLYDDEGSCECNGECESCEDEDK
;
A
#
# COMPACT_ATOMS: atom_id res chain seq x y z
N MET A 1 0.30 -14.23 -4.90
CA MET A 1 1.59 -14.63 -5.51
C MET A 1 1.52 -15.81 -6.49
N GLU A 2 0.53 -16.71 -6.41
CA GLU A 2 0.44 -17.84 -7.35
C GLU A 2 0.50 -17.50 -8.84
N TYR A 3 -0.05 -16.34 -9.25
CA TYR A 3 -0.02 -15.91 -10.65
C TYR A 3 1.41 -15.68 -11.16
N LEU A 4 2.28 -15.09 -10.32
CA LEU A 4 3.69 -14.86 -10.67
C LEU A 4 4.45 -16.18 -10.77
N LEU A 5 4.25 -17.08 -9.80
CA LEU A 5 4.82 -18.44 -9.85
C LEU A 5 4.37 -19.20 -11.11
N LYS A 6 3.09 -19.11 -11.49
CA LYS A 6 2.57 -19.71 -12.74
C LYS A 6 3.23 -19.10 -13.98
N ARG A 7 3.52 -17.79 -14.00
CA ARG A 7 4.24 -17.13 -15.10
C ARG A 7 5.72 -17.52 -15.15
N ILE A 8 6.38 -17.64 -14.01
CA ILE A 8 7.78 -18.09 -13.92
C ILE A 8 7.89 -19.54 -14.41
N ALA A 9 6.99 -20.42 -13.99
CA ALA A 9 6.92 -21.80 -14.47
C ALA A 9 6.67 -21.87 -15.99
N TYR A 10 5.81 -20.99 -16.52
CA TYR A 10 5.61 -20.86 -17.96
C TYR A 10 6.87 -20.38 -18.70
N LEU A 11 7.62 -19.42 -18.13
CA LEU A 11 8.89 -18.97 -18.69
C LEU A 11 9.97 -20.06 -18.65
N LYS A 12 10.06 -20.84 -17.57
CA LYS A 12 10.93 -22.04 -17.50
C LYS A 12 10.58 -23.02 -18.62
N GLY A 13 9.30 -23.36 -18.78
CA GLY A 13 8.86 -24.27 -19.84
C GLY A 13 9.09 -23.73 -21.27
N LEU A 14 8.95 -22.42 -21.47
CA LEU A 14 9.32 -21.77 -22.74
C LEU A 14 10.83 -21.84 -22.99
N ALA A 15 11.64 -21.62 -21.95
CA ALA A 15 13.09 -21.67 -22.06
C ALA A 15 13.57 -23.09 -22.43
N ASP A 16 13.01 -24.12 -21.79
CA ASP A 16 13.29 -25.52 -22.09
C ASP A 16 12.84 -25.93 -23.51
N GLY A 17 11.74 -25.34 -24.01
CA GLY A 17 11.17 -25.66 -25.32
C GLY A 17 11.81 -24.95 -26.51
N TYR A 18 12.54 -23.85 -26.29
CA TYR A 18 13.15 -23.06 -27.37
C TYR A 18 14.53 -23.55 -27.81
N ASP A 19 14.97 -24.72 -27.30
CA ASP A 19 16.32 -25.26 -27.52
C ASP A 19 17.38 -24.20 -27.17
N LEU A 20 17.12 -23.43 -26.10
CA LEU A 20 18.11 -22.51 -25.56
C LEU A 20 19.31 -23.33 -25.17
N ASP A 21 20.36 -23.19 -25.96
CA ASP A 21 21.62 -23.84 -25.70
C ASP A 21 22.10 -23.34 -24.33
N SER A 22 21.88 -24.15 -23.30
CA SER A 22 22.29 -23.87 -21.93
C SER A 22 23.82 -23.79 -21.79
N GLU A 23 24.59 -24.15 -22.84
CA GLU A 23 26.01 -23.87 -22.91
C GLU A 23 26.33 -22.47 -23.45
N SER A 24 25.43 -21.87 -24.24
CA SER A 24 25.57 -20.50 -24.75
C SER A 24 25.55 -19.48 -23.61
N LYS A 25 26.20 -18.34 -23.84
CA LYS A 25 26.28 -17.28 -22.82
C LYS A 25 24.91 -16.71 -22.52
N GLU A 26 24.10 -16.55 -23.56
CA GLU A 26 22.74 -16.03 -23.52
C GLU A 26 21.81 -17.00 -22.79
N GLY A 27 21.92 -18.31 -23.05
CA GLY A 27 21.15 -19.36 -22.35
C GLY A 27 21.42 -19.37 -20.85
N LYS A 28 22.69 -19.33 -20.45
CA LYS A 28 23.09 -19.24 -19.03
C LYS A 28 22.52 -18.01 -18.34
N ILE A 29 22.61 -16.84 -18.98
CA ILE A 29 22.07 -15.59 -18.42
C ILE A 29 20.55 -15.69 -18.24
N LEU A 30 19.83 -16.23 -19.22
CA LEU A 30 18.38 -16.36 -19.14
C LEU A 30 17.95 -17.35 -18.05
N SER A 31 18.62 -18.50 -17.93
CA SER A 31 18.34 -19.47 -16.86
C SER A 31 18.56 -18.86 -15.48
N GLU A 32 19.72 -18.26 -15.25
CA GLU A 32 20.03 -17.59 -13.96
C GLU A 32 19.04 -16.46 -13.64
N LEU A 33 18.62 -15.69 -14.65
CA LEU A 33 17.63 -14.63 -14.46
C LEU A 33 16.26 -15.19 -14.06
N ILE A 34 15.84 -16.32 -14.64
CA ILE A 34 14.57 -16.96 -14.27
C ILE A 34 14.65 -17.51 -12.85
N ASP A 35 15.79 -18.07 -12.45
CA ASP A 35 15.99 -18.60 -11.10
C ASP A 35 16.02 -17.46 -10.05
N VAL A 36 16.75 -16.38 -10.30
CA VAL A 36 16.74 -15.19 -9.42
C VAL A 36 15.33 -14.61 -9.27
N ILE A 37 14.55 -14.54 -10.36
CA ILE A 37 13.16 -14.07 -10.28
C ILE A 37 12.30 -15.03 -9.44
N SER A 38 12.55 -16.34 -9.51
CA SER A 38 11.87 -17.34 -8.67
C SER A 38 12.17 -17.08 -7.19
N ASP A 39 13.45 -16.97 -6.84
CA ASP A 39 13.90 -16.75 -5.48
C ASP A 39 13.34 -15.42 -4.92
N MET A 40 13.33 -14.36 -5.74
CA MET A 40 12.74 -13.07 -5.35
C MET A 40 11.24 -13.17 -5.04
N VAL A 41 10.49 -13.99 -5.78
CA VAL A 41 9.05 -14.17 -5.53
C VAL A 41 8.82 -14.96 -4.24
N ASP A 42 9.66 -15.94 -3.95
CA ASP A 42 9.57 -16.74 -2.73
C ASP A 42 9.94 -15.91 -1.49
N GLU A 43 11.05 -15.15 -1.54
CA GLU A 43 11.44 -14.21 -0.46
C GLU A 43 10.37 -13.13 -0.24
N PHE A 44 9.79 -12.60 -1.32
CA PHE A 44 8.69 -11.62 -1.20
C PHE A 44 7.44 -12.25 -0.57
N LYS A 45 7.20 -13.54 -0.78
CA LYS A 45 6.09 -14.26 -0.16
C LYS A 45 6.27 -14.37 1.34
N GLU A 46 7.45 -14.79 1.79
CA GLU A 46 7.78 -14.91 3.20
C GLU A 46 7.68 -13.54 3.90
N ALA A 47 8.23 -12.48 3.29
CA ALA A 47 8.14 -11.13 3.83
C ALA A 47 6.70 -10.61 3.94
N ASN A 48 5.84 -10.95 2.97
CA ASN A 48 4.43 -10.57 3.03
C ASN A 48 3.67 -11.33 4.12
N GLU A 49 3.96 -12.62 4.30
CA GLU A 49 3.37 -13.44 5.38
C GLU A 49 3.79 -12.90 6.75
N GLU A 50 5.06 -12.54 6.94
CA GLU A 50 5.53 -11.91 8.19
C GLU A 50 4.86 -10.54 8.43
N MET A 51 4.63 -9.76 7.37
CA MET A 51 3.91 -8.48 7.48
C MET A 51 2.44 -8.68 7.87
N GLU A 52 1.77 -9.70 7.33
CA GLU A 52 0.40 -10.06 7.74
C GLU A 52 0.36 -10.39 9.24
N ASP A 53 1.32 -11.19 9.75
CA ASP A 53 1.42 -11.49 11.17
C ASP A 53 1.63 -10.23 12.04
N TYR A 54 2.48 -9.28 11.62
CA TYR A 54 2.65 -8.02 12.34
C TYR A 54 1.39 -7.14 12.31
N LEU A 55 0.65 -7.13 11.20
CA LEU A 55 -0.60 -6.39 11.10
C LEU A 55 -1.66 -6.98 12.04
N ASP A 56 -1.75 -8.31 12.13
CA ASP A 56 -2.65 -8.99 13.06
C ASP A 56 -2.30 -8.65 14.52
N MET A 57 -1.01 -8.58 14.88
CA MET A 57 -0.58 -8.13 16.22
C MET A 57 -0.99 -6.69 16.52
N VAL A 58 -0.83 -5.78 15.53
CA VAL A 58 -1.24 -4.38 15.70
C VAL A 58 -2.75 -4.27 15.84
N ASP A 59 -3.52 -5.04 15.07
CA ASP A 59 -4.98 -5.08 15.16
C ASP A 59 -5.45 -5.60 16.54
N GLU A 60 -4.80 -6.64 17.07
CA GLU A 60 -5.06 -7.14 18.43
C GLU A 60 -4.75 -6.08 19.50
N ASP A 61 -3.59 -5.41 19.41
CA ASP A 61 -3.20 -4.35 20.35
C ASP A 61 -4.18 -3.16 20.29
N LEU A 62 -4.62 -2.76 19.10
CA LEU A 62 -5.62 -1.70 18.92
C LEU A 62 -6.99 -2.11 19.47
N SER A 63 -7.41 -3.35 19.26
CA SER A 63 -8.66 -3.88 19.83
C SER A 63 -8.62 -3.86 21.36
N ASN A 64 -7.51 -4.29 21.96
CA ASN A 64 -7.33 -4.22 23.41
C ASN A 64 -7.36 -2.77 23.94
N LEU A 65 -6.83 -1.82 23.17
CA LEU A 65 -6.89 -0.40 23.51
C LEU A 65 -8.31 0.15 23.36
N GLU A 66 -9.04 -0.25 22.32
CA GLU A 66 -10.45 0.10 22.12
C GLU A 66 -11.28 -0.34 23.33
N ASP A 67 -11.15 -1.61 23.74
CA ASP A 67 -11.83 -2.14 24.92
C ASP A 67 -11.43 -1.35 26.18
N TYR A 68 -10.14 -1.04 26.36
CA TYR A 68 -9.70 -0.27 27.54
C TYR A 68 -10.24 1.16 27.58
N VAL A 69 -10.38 1.83 26.42
CA VAL A 69 -10.76 3.25 26.35
C VAL A 69 -12.27 3.44 26.25
N TYR A 70 -12.97 2.54 25.55
CA TYR A 70 -14.39 2.70 25.22
C TYR A 70 -15.32 1.75 25.98
N ASP A 71 -14.83 0.65 26.56
CA ASP A 71 -15.64 -0.34 27.29
C ASP A 71 -15.68 -0.05 28.81
N ASP A 72 -14.92 0.95 29.28
CA ASP A 72 -15.12 1.55 30.61
C ASP A 72 -16.35 2.48 30.53
N GLU A 73 -17.53 1.91 30.82
CA GLU A 73 -18.84 2.59 30.92
C GLU A 73 -18.87 3.76 31.95
N ASP A 74 -17.73 4.17 32.51
CA ASP A 74 -17.55 5.33 33.39
C ASP A 74 -17.03 6.58 32.65
N TYR A 75 -16.76 6.51 31.35
CA TYR A 75 -16.62 7.71 30.51
C TYR A 75 -18.00 8.17 30.03
N ASP A 76 -18.80 8.67 30.98
CA ASP A 76 -19.96 9.54 30.73
C ASP A 76 -19.49 10.84 30.02
N LEU A 77 -19.13 10.74 28.75
CA LEU A 77 -18.95 11.89 27.84
C LEU A 77 -20.29 12.51 27.42
N TYR A 78 -21.39 12.11 28.08
CA TYR A 78 -22.74 12.58 27.81
C TYR A 78 -23.56 12.73 29.11
N ASP A 79 -23.16 13.68 29.97
CA ASP A 79 -24.10 14.41 30.83
C ASP A 79 -23.49 15.81 31.08
N ASP A 80 -23.67 16.74 30.15
CA ASP A 80 -24.70 17.79 30.14
C ASP A 80 -24.09 19.14 30.58
N ASP A 81 -24.23 20.13 29.69
CA ASP A 81 -24.05 21.57 29.93
C ASP A 81 -22.69 22.08 30.47
N GLU A 82 -21.80 22.54 29.58
CA GLU A 82 -21.22 23.90 29.63
C GLU A 82 -20.25 24.13 28.45
N ASP A 83 -20.73 24.89 27.46
CA ASP A 83 -19.95 25.83 26.64
C ASP A 83 -18.68 25.32 25.94
N PHE A 84 -18.81 24.36 25.02
CA PHE A 84 -17.89 24.32 23.88
C PHE A 84 -18.53 25.09 22.72
N ASP A 85 -18.33 26.42 22.72
CA ASP A 85 -18.46 27.26 21.54
C ASP A 85 -17.47 26.73 20.49
N ILE A 86 -17.90 25.75 19.69
CA ILE A 86 -17.25 25.38 18.44
C ILE A 86 -17.67 26.44 17.41
N ASP A 87 -17.21 27.66 17.65
CA ASP A 87 -16.93 28.68 16.64
C ASP A 87 -15.51 28.44 16.09
N ASP A 88 -15.18 27.18 15.82
CA ASP A 88 -13.96 26.78 15.10
C ASP A 88 -14.34 25.89 13.92
N TYR A 89 -15.26 26.43 13.10
CA TYR A 89 -15.38 26.05 11.69
C TYR A 89 -14.15 26.57 10.92
N ASP A 90 -12.94 26.18 11.34
CA ASP A 90 -11.77 26.09 10.45
C ASP A 90 -11.68 24.65 9.89
N LEU A 91 -12.86 24.08 9.59
CA LEU A 91 -13.04 23.00 8.65
C LEU A 91 -12.61 23.53 7.29
N TYR A 92 -11.31 23.40 7.01
CA TYR A 92 -10.69 23.49 5.70
C TYR A 92 -11.36 24.52 4.81
N ASP A 93 -10.83 25.72 4.87
CA ASP A 93 -10.84 26.65 3.76
C ASP A 93 -10.50 25.87 2.47
N ASP A 94 -11.55 25.46 1.77
CA ASP A 94 -11.55 25.01 0.38
C ASP A 94 -11.27 26.24 -0.50
N GLU A 95 -10.20 26.96 -0.21
CA GLU A 95 -9.50 27.83 -1.16
C GLU A 95 -8.77 26.90 -2.13
N GLY A 96 -9.54 26.27 -3.02
CA GLY A 96 -8.97 25.31 -3.96
C GLY A 96 -9.89 24.86 -5.08
N SER A 97 -11.21 25.00 -4.97
CA SER A 97 -12.11 24.86 -6.13
C SER A 97 -12.00 26.07 -7.06
N CYS A 98 -10.87 26.18 -7.77
CA CYS A 98 -10.81 26.97 -8.98
C CYS A 98 -11.51 26.19 -10.09
N GLU A 99 -12.84 26.26 -10.12
CA GLU A 99 -13.59 26.03 -11.35
C GLU A 99 -13.21 27.14 -12.33
N CYS A 100 -12.20 26.86 -13.16
CA CYS A 100 -11.61 27.83 -14.07
C CYS A 100 -12.58 28.17 -15.21
N ASN A 101 -13.55 29.05 -14.92
CA ASN A 101 -14.49 29.64 -15.86
C ASN A 101 -14.05 31.05 -16.30
N GLY A 102 -12.74 31.26 -16.43
CA GLY A 102 -12.17 32.30 -17.29
C GLY A 102 -12.12 33.73 -16.74
N GLU A 103 -12.34 33.98 -15.45
CA GLU A 103 -12.19 35.31 -14.84
C GLU A 103 -11.49 35.24 -13.46
N CYS A 104 -10.35 34.54 -13.37
CA CYS A 104 -9.52 34.49 -12.15
C CYS A 104 -8.16 35.18 -12.41
N GLU A 105 -7.83 36.22 -11.64
CA GLU A 105 -6.57 37.00 -11.76
C GLU A 105 -5.32 36.28 -11.17
N SER A 106 -5.42 35.03 -10.71
CA SER A 106 -4.27 34.27 -10.17
C SER A 106 -3.79 33.14 -11.08
N CYS A 107 -4.25 33.07 -12.33
CA CYS A 107 -3.84 32.05 -13.31
C CYS A 107 -2.76 32.53 -14.30
N GLU A 108 -2.15 33.70 -14.08
CA GLU A 108 -1.11 34.22 -14.97
C GLU A 108 0.29 33.66 -14.61
N ASP A 109 0.73 32.73 -15.46
CA ASP A 109 2.11 32.53 -15.92
C ASP A 109 3.21 32.22 -14.87
N GLU A 110 3.39 30.92 -14.59
CA GLU A 110 4.74 30.37 -14.33
C GLU A 110 5.47 30.20 -15.67
N ASP A 111 6.05 31.28 -16.18
CA ASP A 111 7.11 31.23 -17.20
C ASP A 111 8.21 32.24 -16.83
N LYS A 112 9.15 31.79 -15.97
CA LYS A 112 10.53 32.30 -15.90
C LYS A 112 11.52 31.22 -15.49
#